data_AF-A0A0D4CNX4-F1
#
_entry.id   AF-A0A0D4CNX4-F1
#
_cell.length_a   1.000
_cell.length_b   1.000
_cell.length_c   1.000
_cell.angle_alpha   90.00
_cell.angle_beta   90.00
_cell.angle_gamma   90.00
#
_symmetry.space_group_name_H-M   'P 1'
#
loop_
_entity.id
_entity.type
_entity.pdbx_description
1 polymer ?
#
loop_
_entity_poly.entity_id
_entity_poly.type
_entity_poly.pdbx_seq_one_letter_code
_entity_poly.pdbx_strand_id
1 'polypeptide(L)'
;MGKDMYNDEYALIIQKQGDLQELYDRLSRENVVDKKVLNSMFLNTTMNREDYRTLMELAYKKYNDAEFNEKLIYGIKETKTGKIFARRYKVNNNMKQCYLMQRFLDLSTYNTVRVDRETFYVVDPIEIQLNKPFYEFTADDVKKFCLELSKLNMSPKTIDGRISTLSNAWNTTVYSLLNYSDYVLNTNNNWTIRNSVSTTATNLRQYITYETLMNDIMQSGMSLQETIVVLLVFIGCRLPSPNKSSKEQQRENEISFIKASDLQGNELRITNGLSPRTIKLNDEEAAWIRKAINTRPDKTSPYLVQPVNHRRNRNTPLGRWAIWNRMANVSKKMYGVTGVLTYINIHASGMCDYMLKLMNERNLDINSHTHDLMGVAAETLVHFDEMSEEEAQEGLEKHSGGKYLKIGRLVAQVRQYKLSIVK
;
A
#
# COMPACT_ATOMS: atom_id res chain seq x y z
N MET A 1 18.21 -19.10 -30.87
CA MET A 1 17.69 -19.44 -29.53
C MET A 1 17.72 -18.17 -28.69
N GLY A 2 16.60 -17.43 -28.69
CA GLY A 2 16.52 -16.06 -28.15
C GLY A 2 16.29 -16.03 -26.65
N LYS A 3 17.17 -15.32 -25.93
CA LYS A 3 16.98 -14.85 -24.56
C LYS A 3 16.06 -13.64 -24.59
N ASP A 4 14.76 -13.83 -24.39
CA ASP A 4 13.80 -12.74 -24.12
C ASP A 4 12.74 -13.22 -23.11
N MET A 5 13.20 -13.84 -22.03
CA MET A 5 12.36 -13.99 -20.84
C MET A 5 12.54 -12.75 -19.99
N TYR A 6 11.49 -11.92 -19.92
CA TYR A 6 11.38 -10.86 -18.93
C TYR A 6 11.65 -11.43 -17.55
N ASN A 7 12.49 -10.76 -16.77
CA ASN A 7 12.80 -11.01 -15.35
C ASN A 7 12.35 -12.40 -14.91
N ASP A 8 13.25 -13.41 -14.90
CA ASP A 8 13.06 -14.89 -14.85
C ASP A 8 11.83 -15.46 -14.10
N GLU A 9 11.19 -14.64 -13.27
CA GLU A 9 9.98 -14.84 -12.49
C GLU A 9 8.64 -14.61 -13.23
N TYR A 10 8.54 -13.91 -14.37
CA TYR A 10 7.23 -13.61 -15.00
C TYR A 10 7.22 -13.63 -16.55
N ALA A 11 6.08 -14.03 -17.13
CA ALA A 11 5.84 -14.06 -18.58
C ALA A 11 4.51 -13.40 -18.95
N LEU A 12 4.43 -12.77 -20.13
CA LEU A 12 3.19 -12.26 -20.69
C LEU A 12 2.44 -13.37 -21.43
N ILE A 13 1.13 -13.47 -21.24
CA ILE A 13 0.30 -14.52 -21.84
C ILE A 13 -0.99 -14.02 -22.47
N ILE A 14 -1.50 -14.77 -23.44
CA ILE A 14 -2.85 -14.63 -24.00
C ILE A 14 -3.65 -15.88 -23.63
N GLN A 15 -4.83 -15.69 -23.05
CA GLN A 15 -5.85 -16.70 -22.83
C GLN A 15 -6.99 -16.51 -23.83
N LYS A 16 -7.43 -17.62 -24.40
CA LYS A 16 -8.44 -17.69 -25.47
C LYS A 16 -9.73 -18.26 -24.89
N GLN A 17 -10.88 -17.64 -25.15
CA GLN A 17 -12.19 -18.13 -24.71
C GLN A 17 -13.04 -18.53 -25.91
N GLY A 18 -13.45 -19.80 -25.94
CA GLY A 18 -14.32 -20.35 -26.99
C GLY A 18 -13.62 -20.51 -28.34
N ASP A 19 -14.42 -20.70 -29.38
CA ASP A 19 -13.94 -20.75 -30.75
C ASP A 19 -13.60 -19.34 -31.26
N LEU A 20 -12.38 -19.19 -31.74
CA LEU A 20 -11.79 -17.95 -32.22
C LEU A 20 -11.70 -17.89 -33.75
N GLN A 21 -12.07 -18.96 -34.47
CA GLN A 21 -11.86 -19.05 -35.91
C GLN A 21 -12.58 -17.95 -36.68
N GLU A 22 -13.85 -17.69 -36.35
CA GLU A 22 -14.63 -16.61 -36.98
C GLU A 22 -14.02 -15.22 -36.73
N LEU A 23 -13.55 -14.97 -35.50
CA LEU A 23 -12.90 -13.71 -35.14
C LEU A 23 -11.56 -13.56 -35.88
N TYR A 24 -10.78 -14.63 -35.96
CA TYR A 24 -9.53 -14.65 -36.70
C TYR A 24 -9.75 -14.38 -38.20
N ASP A 25 -10.71 -15.06 -38.83
CA ASP A 25 -11.00 -14.90 -40.27
C ASP A 25 -11.55 -13.51 -40.58
N ARG A 26 -12.32 -12.91 -39.66
CA ARG A 26 -12.78 -11.52 -39.76
C ARG A 26 -11.60 -10.55 -39.70
N LEU A 27 -10.77 -10.63 -38.66
CA LEU A 27 -9.62 -9.74 -38.49
C LEU A 27 -8.59 -9.91 -39.63
N SER A 28 -8.41 -11.13 -40.14
CA SER A 28 -7.51 -11.39 -41.27
C SER A 28 -8.02 -10.78 -42.57
N ARG A 29 -9.34 -10.72 -42.80
CA ARG A 29 -9.94 -10.09 -44.00
C ARG A 29 -9.91 -8.58 -43.94
N GLU A 30 -10.09 -8.02 -42.74
CA GLU A 30 -10.05 -6.57 -42.51
C GLU A 30 -8.63 -5.98 -42.62
N ASN A 31 -7.60 -6.83 -42.72
CA ASN A 31 -6.19 -6.45 -42.86
C ASN A 31 -5.73 -5.43 -41.81
N VAL A 32 -6.24 -5.56 -40.59
CA VAL A 32 -6.03 -4.60 -39.49
C VAL A 32 -4.61 -4.63 -38.93
N VAL A 33 -3.93 -5.78 -39.05
CA VAL A 33 -2.52 -6.03 -38.72
C VAL A 33 -1.96 -7.12 -39.63
N ASP A 34 -0.63 -7.26 -39.66
CA ASP A 34 0.06 -8.30 -40.44
C ASP A 34 -0.40 -9.72 -40.07
N LYS A 35 -0.64 -10.57 -41.08
CA LYS A 35 -1.19 -11.92 -40.93
C LYS A 35 -0.29 -12.86 -40.11
N LYS A 36 1.03 -12.72 -40.22
CA LYS A 36 2.00 -13.47 -39.40
C LYS A 36 1.85 -13.11 -37.92
N VAL A 37 1.46 -11.86 -37.64
CA VAL A 37 1.28 -11.37 -36.27
C VAL A 37 -0.09 -11.73 -35.71
N LEU A 38 -1.14 -11.67 -36.54
CA LEU A 38 -2.45 -12.24 -36.18
C LEU A 38 -2.30 -13.73 -35.80
N ASN A 39 -1.51 -14.48 -36.58
CA ASN A 39 -1.16 -15.86 -36.25
C ASN A 39 -0.45 -16.00 -34.90
N SER A 40 0.55 -15.14 -34.61
CA SER A 40 1.24 -15.16 -33.31
C SER A 40 0.25 -15.00 -32.15
N MET A 41 -0.70 -14.06 -32.24
CA MET A 41 -1.70 -13.82 -31.20
C MET A 41 -2.69 -14.98 -31.01
N PHE A 42 -3.13 -15.59 -32.10
CA PHE A 42 -4.13 -16.67 -32.07
C PHE A 42 -3.52 -18.07 -31.94
N LEU A 43 -2.19 -18.24 -32.08
CA LEU A 43 -1.48 -19.51 -31.94
C LEU A 43 -0.60 -19.58 -30.69
N ASN A 44 0.04 -18.48 -30.28
CA ASN A 44 0.95 -18.48 -29.12
C ASN A 44 0.22 -18.25 -27.79
N THR A 45 0.70 -18.90 -26.74
CA THR A 45 0.20 -18.73 -25.36
C THR A 45 1.08 -17.77 -24.56
N THR A 46 2.34 -17.60 -24.96
CA THR A 46 3.33 -16.69 -24.37
C THR A 46 3.79 -15.68 -25.41
N MET A 47 4.01 -14.43 -25.00
CA MET A 47 4.40 -13.34 -25.92
C MET A 47 5.76 -12.73 -25.59
N ASN A 48 6.47 -12.31 -26.63
CA ASN A 48 7.66 -11.47 -26.53
C ASN A 48 7.30 -9.97 -26.69
N ARG A 49 8.32 -9.08 -26.70
CA ARG A 49 8.12 -7.62 -26.78
C ARG A 49 7.50 -7.15 -28.09
N GLU A 50 7.93 -7.76 -29.18
CA GLU A 50 7.54 -7.39 -30.54
C GLU A 50 6.08 -7.78 -30.79
N ASP A 51 5.71 -8.99 -30.34
CA ASP A 51 4.32 -9.46 -30.32
C ASP A 51 3.42 -8.54 -29.46
N TYR A 52 3.91 -8.08 -28.31
CA TYR A 52 3.16 -7.18 -27.43
C TYR A 52 2.82 -5.84 -28.10
N ARG A 53 3.78 -5.19 -28.77
CA ARG A 53 3.54 -3.90 -29.43
C ARG A 53 2.43 -4.03 -30.46
N THR A 54 2.43 -5.09 -31.24
CA THR A 54 1.41 -5.28 -32.28
C THR A 54 0.04 -5.64 -31.69
N LEU A 55 0.01 -6.44 -30.62
CA LEU A 55 -1.21 -6.66 -29.85
C LEU A 55 -1.78 -5.32 -29.34
N MET A 56 -0.93 -4.45 -28.81
CA MET A 56 -1.34 -3.14 -28.35
C MET A 56 -1.99 -2.35 -29.49
N GLU A 57 -1.33 -2.25 -30.65
CA GLU A 57 -1.87 -1.59 -31.85
C GLU A 57 -3.25 -2.15 -32.24
N LEU A 58 -3.40 -3.48 -32.29
CA LEU A 58 -4.69 -4.12 -32.59
C LEU A 58 -5.76 -3.80 -31.54
N ALA A 59 -5.41 -3.83 -30.26
CA ALA A 59 -6.36 -3.59 -29.17
C ALA A 59 -6.90 -2.17 -29.17
N TYR A 60 -6.07 -1.18 -29.53
CA TYR A 60 -6.51 0.20 -29.70
C TYR A 60 -7.27 0.41 -31.01
N LYS A 61 -6.88 -0.22 -32.13
CA LYS A 61 -7.67 -0.21 -33.39
C LYS A 61 -9.08 -0.76 -33.20
N LYS A 62 -9.22 -1.81 -32.38
CA LYS A 62 -10.47 -2.54 -32.13
C LYS A 62 -11.13 -2.19 -30.81
N TYR A 63 -10.90 -0.97 -30.32
CA TYR A 63 -11.39 -0.57 -29.01
C TYR A 63 -12.90 -0.73 -28.80
N ASN A 64 -13.70 -0.45 -29.83
CA ASN A 64 -15.17 -0.58 -29.81
C ASN A 64 -15.70 -1.96 -30.26
N ASP A 65 -14.83 -2.94 -30.54
CA ASP A 65 -15.24 -4.26 -31.00
C ASP A 65 -15.60 -5.15 -29.81
N ALA A 66 -16.90 -5.34 -29.58
CA ALA A 66 -17.42 -6.09 -28.43
C ALA A 66 -16.97 -7.57 -28.45
N GLU A 67 -16.99 -8.21 -29.62
CA GLU A 67 -16.60 -9.61 -29.76
C GLU A 67 -15.10 -9.80 -29.49
N PHE A 68 -14.27 -8.90 -30.04
CA PHE A 68 -12.82 -8.90 -29.80
C PHE A 68 -12.50 -8.70 -28.31
N ASN A 69 -13.16 -7.74 -27.64
CA ASN A 69 -12.99 -7.46 -26.21
C ASN A 69 -13.49 -8.60 -25.31
N GLU A 70 -14.41 -9.44 -25.79
CA GLU A 70 -14.96 -10.57 -25.04
C GLU A 70 -14.09 -11.83 -25.14
N LYS A 71 -13.61 -12.17 -26.34
CA LYS A 71 -13.04 -13.49 -26.64
C LYS A 71 -11.54 -13.65 -26.26
N LEU A 72 -10.83 -12.53 -26.07
CA LEU A 72 -9.40 -12.53 -25.73
C LEU A 72 -9.17 -11.95 -24.33
N ILE A 73 -8.28 -12.59 -23.56
CA ILE A 73 -7.88 -12.13 -22.23
C ILE A 73 -6.36 -12.17 -22.14
N TYR A 74 -5.73 -11.04 -21.88
CA TYR A 74 -4.29 -10.94 -21.67
C TYR A 74 -3.96 -10.95 -20.18
N GLY A 75 -2.79 -11.49 -19.84
CA GLY A 75 -2.38 -11.63 -18.45
C GLY A 75 -0.88 -11.72 -18.24
N ILE A 76 -0.49 -11.73 -16.97
CA ILE A 76 0.88 -11.94 -16.52
C ILE A 76 0.91 -13.28 -15.78
N LYS A 77 1.83 -14.17 -16.14
CA LYS A 77 2.03 -15.47 -15.51
C LYS A 77 3.33 -15.46 -14.70
N GLU A 78 3.26 -15.85 -13.44
CA GLU A 78 4.46 -16.12 -12.63
C GLU A 78 5.07 -17.46 -13.08
N THR A 79 6.33 -17.44 -13.53
CA THR A 79 7.02 -18.61 -14.13
C THR A 79 7.23 -19.71 -13.10
N LYS A 80 7.61 -19.37 -11.87
CA LYS A 80 7.91 -20.32 -10.78
C LYS A 80 6.68 -21.08 -10.30
N THR A 81 5.57 -20.38 -10.08
CA THR A 81 4.35 -20.97 -9.50
C THR A 81 3.33 -21.37 -10.57
N GLY A 82 3.49 -20.89 -11.80
CA GLY A 82 2.50 -20.99 -12.87
C GLY A 82 1.27 -20.10 -12.66
N LYS A 83 1.23 -19.28 -11.60
CA LYS A 83 0.06 -18.48 -11.24
C LYS A 83 -0.22 -17.43 -12.31
N ILE A 84 -1.46 -17.41 -12.79
CA ILE A 84 -1.91 -16.46 -13.80
C ILE A 84 -2.62 -15.29 -13.14
N PHE A 85 -2.21 -14.10 -13.54
CA PHE A 85 -2.78 -12.83 -13.15
C PHE A 85 -3.45 -12.17 -14.35
N ALA A 86 -4.61 -12.69 -14.71
CA ALA A 86 -5.48 -12.15 -15.74
C ALA A 86 -6.81 -11.75 -15.11
N ARG A 87 -7.44 -10.68 -15.61
CA ARG A 87 -8.78 -10.26 -15.15
C ARG A 87 -9.54 -9.69 -16.33
N ARG A 88 -10.81 -10.08 -16.47
CA ARG A 88 -11.72 -9.56 -17.49
C ARG A 88 -12.45 -8.32 -16.97
N TYR A 89 -12.42 -7.26 -17.76
CA TYR A 89 -13.22 -6.04 -17.58
C TYR A 89 -14.41 -6.07 -18.54
N LYS A 90 -15.50 -5.37 -18.20
CA LYS A 90 -16.68 -5.30 -19.06
C LYS A 90 -16.58 -4.19 -20.10
N VAL A 91 -15.90 -3.09 -19.77
CA VAL A 91 -15.70 -1.98 -20.71
C VAL A 91 -14.24 -1.98 -21.19
N ASN A 92 -14.03 -2.00 -22.52
CA ASN A 92 -12.73 -1.93 -23.20
C ASN A 92 -11.65 -2.83 -22.60
N ASN A 93 -11.98 -4.11 -22.42
CA ASN A 93 -11.14 -5.11 -21.74
C ASN A 93 -9.72 -5.17 -22.29
N ASN A 94 -9.59 -5.33 -23.61
CA ASN A 94 -8.30 -5.61 -24.24
C ASN A 94 -7.37 -4.40 -24.14
N MET A 95 -7.90 -3.18 -24.26
CA MET A 95 -7.10 -1.95 -24.04
C MET A 95 -6.59 -1.84 -22.60
N LYS A 96 -7.45 -2.04 -21.61
CA LYS A 96 -7.05 -1.99 -20.18
C LYS A 96 -5.98 -3.03 -19.89
N GLN A 97 -6.11 -4.24 -20.45
CA GLN A 97 -5.11 -5.29 -20.30
C GLN A 97 -3.80 -4.95 -21.02
N CYS A 98 -3.84 -4.40 -22.24
CA CYS A 98 -2.65 -3.89 -22.92
C CYS A 98 -1.95 -2.83 -22.08
N TYR A 99 -2.67 -1.84 -21.54
CA TYR A 99 -2.08 -0.86 -20.61
C TYR A 99 -1.36 -1.52 -19.44
N LEU A 100 -1.98 -2.50 -18.77
CA LEU A 100 -1.36 -3.19 -17.63
C LEU A 100 -0.07 -3.93 -18.02
N MET A 101 -0.04 -4.50 -19.22
CA MET A 101 1.15 -5.17 -19.76
C MET A 101 2.24 -4.17 -20.12
N GLN A 102 1.90 -3.01 -20.71
CA GLN A 102 2.84 -1.92 -20.92
C GLN A 102 3.49 -1.49 -19.61
N ARG A 103 2.67 -1.25 -18.58
CA ARG A 103 3.13 -0.86 -17.24
C ARG A 103 4.06 -1.91 -16.64
N PHE A 104 3.77 -3.19 -16.87
CA PHE A 104 4.65 -4.27 -16.44
C PHE A 104 6.00 -4.23 -17.16
N LEU A 105 6.00 -4.03 -18.48
CA LEU A 105 7.21 -3.93 -19.29
C LEU A 105 8.07 -2.73 -18.91
N ASP A 106 7.46 -1.58 -18.62
CA ASP A 106 8.16 -0.35 -18.28
C ASP A 106 8.76 -0.37 -16.87
N LEU A 107 8.06 -0.97 -15.91
CA LEU A 107 8.45 -0.91 -14.49
C LEU A 107 9.09 -2.19 -13.96
N SER A 108 8.94 -3.32 -14.64
CA SER A 108 9.37 -4.65 -14.18
C SER A 108 8.89 -5.03 -12.76
N THR A 109 7.78 -4.44 -12.28
CA THR A 109 7.23 -4.67 -10.93
C THR A 109 5.74 -5.02 -10.96
N TYR A 110 5.40 -6.25 -10.58
CA TYR A 110 4.01 -6.71 -10.53
C TYR A 110 3.16 -5.96 -9.49
N ASN A 111 3.76 -5.49 -8.38
CA ASN A 111 3.03 -4.79 -7.32
C ASN A 111 2.36 -3.51 -7.81
N THR A 112 3.00 -2.74 -8.68
CA THR A 112 2.44 -1.51 -9.27
C THR A 112 1.30 -1.86 -10.22
N VAL A 113 1.52 -2.84 -11.09
CA VAL A 113 0.50 -3.34 -12.03
C VAL A 113 -0.72 -3.89 -11.30
N ARG A 114 -0.51 -4.51 -10.12
CA ARG A 114 -1.61 -4.98 -9.26
C ARG A 114 -2.50 -3.83 -8.78
N VAL A 115 -1.92 -2.69 -8.40
CA VAL A 115 -2.70 -1.50 -7.98
C VAL A 115 -3.51 -0.95 -9.15
N ASP A 116 -2.91 -0.85 -10.33
CA ASP A 116 -3.58 -0.38 -11.55
C ASP A 116 -4.73 -1.32 -11.92
N ARG A 117 -4.50 -2.64 -11.85
CA ARG A 117 -5.51 -3.67 -12.11
C ARG A 117 -6.71 -3.57 -11.17
N GLU A 118 -6.48 -3.41 -9.86
CA GLU A 118 -7.55 -3.21 -8.87
C GLU A 118 -8.25 -1.85 -9.04
N THR A 119 -7.60 -0.88 -9.67
CA THR A 119 -8.22 0.42 -9.99
C THR A 119 -9.17 0.31 -11.16
N PHE A 120 -8.78 -0.39 -12.23
CA PHE A 120 -9.70 -0.70 -13.31
C PHE A 120 -10.91 -1.51 -12.86
N TYR A 121 -10.73 -2.44 -11.93
CA TYR A 121 -11.87 -3.20 -11.40
C TYR A 121 -12.88 -2.34 -10.66
N VAL A 122 -12.41 -1.28 -10.00
CA VAL A 122 -13.27 -0.38 -9.23
C VAL A 122 -13.99 0.63 -10.11
N VAL A 123 -13.39 1.05 -11.23
CA VAL A 123 -14.03 1.96 -12.19
C VAL A 123 -14.97 1.25 -13.17
N ASP A 124 -14.75 -0.05 -13.45
CA ASP A 124 -15.56 -0.83 -14.41
C ASP A 124 -17.07 -0.78 -14.15
N PRO A 125 -17.58 -0.95 -12.91
CA PRO A 125 -19.01 -0.80 -12.63
C PRO A 125 -19.56 0.60 -12.94
N ILE A 126 -18.73 1.64 -12.76
CA ILE A 126 -19.12 3.03 -13.03
C ILE A 126 -19.13 3.30 -14.53
N GLU A 127 -18.17 2.76 -15.28
CA GLU A 127 -18.18 2.82 -16.75
C GLU A 127 -19.43 2.16 -17.33
N ILE A 128 -19.84 1.01 -16.78
CA ILE A 128 -21.11 0.35 -17.15
C ILE A 128 -22.30 1.25 -16.81
N GLN A 129 -22.35 1.80 -15.59
CA GLN A 129 -23.46 2.64 -15.14
C GLN A 129 -23.61 3.92 -15.99
N LEU A 130 -22.48 4.50 -16.42
CA LEU A 130 -22.45 5.70 -17.25
C LEU A 130 -22.50 5.39 -18.76
N ASN A 131 -22.46 4.11 -19.14
CA ASN A 131 -22.31 3.64 -20.52
C ASN A 131 -21.21 4.38 -21.28
N LYS A 132 -20.05 4.53 -20.63
CA LYS A 132 -18.96 5.39 -21.11
C LYS A 132 -17.63 4.90 -20.55
N PRO A 133 -16.54 4.87 -21.33
CA PRO A 133 -15.24 4.44 -20.82
C PRO A 133 -14.58 5.53 -19.96
N PHE A 134 -13.72 5.11 -19.04
CA PHE A 134 -13.08 6.01 -18.05
C PHE A 134 -12.30 7.15 -18.71
N TYR A 135 -11.75 6.93 -19.91
CA TYR A 135 -10.94 7.94 -20.60
C TYR A 135 -11.78 9.06 -21.24
N GLU A 136 -13.10 8.94 -21.25
CA GLU A 136 -14.00 9.98 -21.72
C GLU A 136 -14.74 10.69 -20.58
N PHE A 137 -14.51 10.31 -19.32
CA PHE A 137 -15.23 10.88 -18.17
C PHE A 137 -15.10 12.41 -18.13
N THR A 138 -16.24 13.08 -17.96
CA THR A 138 -16.30 14.52 -17.68
C THR A 138 -15.88 14.81 -16.24
N ALA A 139 -15.69 16.08 -15.90
CA ALA A 139 -15.43 16.49 -14.51
C ALA A 139 -16.52 15.99 -13.54
N ASP A 140 -17.79 15.98 -13.97
CA ASP A 140 -18.90 15.54 -13.13
C ASP A 140 -18.97 14.01 -13.01
N ASP A 141 -18.59 13.27 -14.05
CA ASP A 141 -18.43 11.81 -13.98
C ASP A 141 -17.35 11.43 -12.96
N VAL A 142 -16.21 12.15 -12.97
CA VAL A 142 -15.13 11.93 -11.98
C VAL A 142 -15.60 12.26 -10.56
N LYS A 143 -16.41 13.33 -10.36
CA LYS A 143 -17.03 13.62 -9.05
C LYS A 143 -17.93 12.49 -8.60
N LYS A 144 -18.79 11.97 -9.49
CA LYS A 144 -19.68 10.84 -9.20
C LYS A 144 -18.88 9.59 -8.83
N PHE A 145 -17.82 9.28 -9.57
CA PHE A 145 -16.89 8.20 -9.23
C PHE A 145 -16.33 8.37 -7.80
N CYS A 146 -15.84 9.56 -7.44
CA CYS A 146 -15.32 9.83 -6.10
C CYS A 146 -16.38 9.59 -5.01
N LEU A 147 -17.62 10.04 -5.24
CA LEU A 147 -18.72 9.85 -4.29
C LEU A 147 -19.05 8.37 -4.08
N GLU A 148 -19.04 7.56 -5.14
CA GLU A 148 -19.26 6.11 -5.03
C GLU A 148 -18.12 5.42 -4.26
N LEU A 149 -16.86 5.85 -4.44
CA LEU A 149 -15.76 5.33 -3.63
C LEU A 149 -15.88 5.69 -2.14
N SER A 150 -16.35 6.91 -1.85
CA SER A 150 -16.62 7.32 -0.46
C SER A 150 -17.70 6.47 0.19
N LYS A 151 -18.76 6.10 -0.54
CA LYS A 151 -19.81 5.18 -0.04
C LYS A 151 -19.27 3.77 0.27
N LEU A 152 -18.20 3.35 -0.40
CA LEU A 152 -17.49 2.10 -0.11
C LEU A 152 -16.51 2.22 1.08
N ASN A 153 -16.58 3.29 1.87
CA ASN A 153 -15.71 3.57 3.01
C ASN A 153 -14.22 3.59 2.64
N MET A 154 -13.87 3.97 1.40
CA MET A 154 -12.47 4.15 1.02
C MET A 154 -11.92 5.44 1.61
N SER A 155 -10.67 5.40 2.11
CA SER A 155 -10.01 6.61 2.62
C SER A 155 -9.76 7.62 1.48
N PRO A 156 -9.72 8.93 1.74
CA PRO A 156 -9.45 9.92 0.70
C PRO A 156 -8.09 9.71 0.02
N LYS A 157 -7.08 9.27 0.78
CA LYS A 157 -5.77 8.90 0.21
C LYS A 157 -5.87 7.73 -0.78
N THR A 158 -6.74 6.76 -0.50
CA THR A 158 -7.01 5.64 -1.43
C THR A 158 -7.74 6.14 -2.68
N ILE A 159 -8.69 7.07 -2.52
CA ILE A 159 -9.40 7.70 -3.62
C ILE A 159 -8.42 8.50 -4.50
N ASP A 160 -7.59 9.37 -3.91
CA ASP A 160 -6.56 10.14 -4.59
C ASP A 160 -5.54 9.26 -5.31
N GLY A 161 -5.13 8.16 -4.68
CA GLY A 161 -4.25 7.17 -5.31
C GLY A 161 -4.89 6.56 -6.57
N ARG A 162 -6.17 6.21 -6.52
CA ARG A 162 -6.91 5.69 -7.68
C ARG A 162 -7.12 6.74 -8.77
N ILE A 163 -7.42 7.98 -8.40
CA ILE A 163 -7.49 9.12 -9.33
C ILE A 163 -6.15 9.30 -10.04
N SER A 164 -5.05 9.26 -9.28
CA SER A 164 -3.70 9.40 -9.84
C SER A 164 -3.35 8.27 -10.81
N THR A 165 -3.71 7.03 -10.47
CA THR A 165 -3.61 5.87 -11.36
C THR A 165 -4.43 6.07 -12.63
N LEU A 166 -5.70 6.49 -12.53
CA LEU A 166 -6.59 6.69 -13.68
C LEU A 166 -6.13 7.87 -14.56
N SER A 167 -5.56 8.93 -13.98
CA SER A 167 -4.94 10.02 -14.72
C SER A 167 -3.73 9.54 -15.54
N ASN A 168 -2.88 8.70 -14.95
CA ASN A 168 -1.75 8.10 -15.68
C ASN A 168 -2.23 7.14 -16.78
N ALA A 169 -3.24 6.32 -16.48
CA ALA A 169 -3.86 5.44 -17.45
C ALA A 169 -4.47 6.22 -18.62
N TRP A 170 -5.17 7.33 -18.33
CA TRP A 170 -5.75 8.22 -19.32
C TRP A 170 -4.70 8.70 -20.32
N ASN A 171 -3.55 9.20 -19.84
CA ASN A 171 -2.49 9.71 -20.71
C ASN A 171 -1.99 8.64 -21.68
N THR A 172 -1.71 7.43 -21.19
CA THR A 172 -1.26 6.32 -22.03
C THR A 172 -2.35 5.87 -23.00
N THR A 173 -3.58 5.68 -22.51
CA THR A 173 -4.71 5.22 -23.31
C THR A 173 -5.06 6.20 -24.42
N VAL A 174 -5.16 7.50 -24.13
CA VAL A 174 -5.47 8.52 -25.13
C VAL A 174 -4.35 8.67 -26.14
N TYR A 175 -3.09 8.68 -25.69
CA TYR A 175 -1.95 8.69 -26.62
C TYR A 175 -1.99 7.49 -27.58
N SER A 176 -2.27 6.30 -27.08
CA SER A 176 -2.37 5.11 -27.92
C SER A 176 -3.59 5.14 -28.84
N LEU A 177 -4.76 5.59 -28.37
CA LEU A 177 -5.95 5.76 -29.21
C LEU A 177 -5.68 6.72 -30.38
N LEU A 178 -5.07 7.88 -30.11
CA LEU A 178 -4.77 8.87 -31.14
C LEU A 178 -3.75 8.40 -32.18
N ASN A 179 -2.83 7.51 -31.80
CA ASN A 179 -1.80 7.01 -32.71
C ASN A 179 -2.21 5.74 -33.48
N TYR A 180 -3.16 4.98 -32.94
CA TYR A 180 -3.48 3.64 -33.44
C TYR A 180 -4.94 3.46 -33.83
N SER A 181 -5.79 4.46 -33.72
CA SER A 181 -7.21 4.35 -34.09
C SER A 181 -7.75 5.64 -34.68
N ASP A 182 -8.98 5.61 -35.18
CA ASP A 182 -9.69 6.80 -35.68
C ASP A 182 -10.36 7.60 -34.55
N TYR A 183 -9.91 7.40 -33.30
CA TYR A 183 -10.47 8.08 -32.14
C TYR A 183 -10.21 9.59 -32.19
N VAL A 184 -11.26 10.37 -31.99
CA VAL A 184 -11.18 11.83 -31.86
C VAL A 184 -11.29 12.21 -30.39
N LEU A 185 -10.29 12.92 -29.88
CA LEU A 185 -10.25 13.35 -28.49
C LEU A 185 -11.33 14.42 -28.21
N ASN A 186 -12.34 14.05 -27.43
CA ASN A 186 -13.47 14.92 -27.11
C ASN A 186 -13.44 15.49 -25.68
N THR A 187 -12.48 15.08 -24.85
CA THR A 187 -12.38 15.49 -23.44
C THR A 187 -10.94 15.71 -23.02
N ASN A 188 -10.70 16.65 -22.12
CA ASN A 188 -9.42 16.79 -21.42
C ASN A 188 -9.24 15.69 -20.36
N ASN A 189 -8.04 15.57 -19.81
CA ASN A 189 -7.77 14.69 -18.68
C ASN A 189 -8.42 15.21 -17.40
N ASN A 190 -9.70 14.92 -17.22
CA ASN A 190 -10.48 15.35 -16.06
C ASN A 190 -10.12 14.59 -14.76
N TRP A 191 -9.29 13.55 -14.85
CA TRP A 191 -8.75 12.84 -13.68
C TRP A 191 -7.67 13.67 -12.95
N THR A 192 -7.22 14.78 -13.52
CA THR A 192 -6.30 15.73 -12.86
C THR A 192 -7.02 16.68 -11.89
N ILE A 193 -8.36 16.74 -11.95
CA ILE A 193 -9.17 17.62 -11.09
C ILE A 193 -9.10 17.10 -9.66
N ARG A 194 -8.43 17.85 -8.77
CA ARG A 194 -8.46 17.60 -7.33
C ARG A 194 -9.87 17.94 -6.81
N ASN A 195 -10.73 16.94 -6.67
CA ASN A 195 -12.07 17.14 -6.13
C ASN A 195 -12.01 17.44 -4.62
N SER A 196 -12.73 18.48 -4.17
CA SER A 196 -12.86 18.85 -2.76
C SER A 196 -13.40 17.73 -1.86
N VAL A 197 -14.10 16.77 -2.46
CA VAL A 197 -14.59 15.54 -1.80
C VAL A 197 -13.43 14.71 -1.20
N SER A 198 -12.23 14.75 -1.80
CA SER A 198 -11.04 14.07 -1.29
C SER A 198 -10.24 14.89 -0.27
N THR A 199 -10.63 16.14 0.00
CA THR A 199 -9.95 17.00 0.99
C THR A 199 -10.73 17.17 2.29
N THR A 200 -12.00 16.75 2.35
CA THR A 200 -12.82 16.85 3.57
C THR A 200 -12.70 15.66 4.54
N ALA A 201 -11.84 14.67 4.31
CA ALA A 201 -11.61 13.59 5.27
C ALA A 201 -10.11 13.23 5.45
N THR A 202 -9.22 14.17 5.19
CA THR A 202 -7.79 13.92 5.10
C THR A 202 -7.04 14.79 6.10
N ASN A 203 -6.60 14.15 7.19
CA ASN A 203 -5.41 14.49 7.96
C ASN A 203 -5.51 15.54 9.06
N LEU A 204 -6.51 15.46 9.94
CA LEU A 204 -6.09 15.46 11.35
C LEU A 204 -5.50 14.06 11.56
N ARG A 205 -4.17 13.97 11.72
CA ARG A 205 -3.59 12.75 12.28
C ARG A 205 -4.34 12.49 13.57
N GLN A 206 -5.10 11.40 13.59
CA GLN A 206 -5.81 11.01 14.79
C GLN A 206 -4.77 10.36 15.69
N TYR A 207 -4.24 11.19 16.57
CA TYR A 207 -3.33 10.75 17.60
C TYR A 207 -4.12 10.07 18.72
N ILE A 208 -3.52 9.06 19.33
CA ILE A 208 -4.00 8.48 20.58
C ILE A 208 -3.05 8.87 21.69
N THR A 209 -3.57 9.20 22.87
CA THR A 209 -2.71 9.48 24.03
C THR A 209 -2.26 8.18 24.68
N TYR A 210 -1.20 8.24 25.48
CA TYR A 210 -0.81 7.13 26.34
C TYR A 210 -1.96 6.72 27.28
N GLU A 211 -2.72 7.69 27.79
CA GLU A 211 -3.89 7.42 28.63
C GLU A 211 -4.97 6.64 27.88
N THR A 212 -5.38 7.08 26.67
CA THR A 212 -6.33 6.33 25.83
C THR A 212 -5.80 4.93 25.49
N LEU A 213 -4.50 4.80 25.25
CA LEU A 213 -3.90 3.49 25.01
C LEU A 213 -4.07 2.57 26.24
N MET A 214 -3.70 3.03 27.42
CA MET A 214 -3.69 2.19 28.63
C MET A 214 -5.07 1.99 29.25
N ASN A 215 -5.91 3.03 29.29
CA ASN A 215 -7.22 3.00 29.95
C ASN A 215 -8.33 2.49 29.03
N ASP A 216 -8.27 2.78 27.73
CA ASP A 216 -9.34 2.39 26.82
C ASP A 216 -8.94 1.15 26.01
N ILE A 217 -7.82 1.20 25.29
CA ILE A 217 -7.45 0.13 24.34
C ILE A 217 -7.00 -1.13 25.09
N MET A 218 -6.06 -1.01 26.03
CA MET A 218 -5.52 -2.18 26.74
C MET A 218 -6.56 -2.83 27.68
N GLN A 219 -7.52 -2.05 28.21
CA GLN A 219 -8.56 -2.53 29.11
C GLN A 219 -9.92 -2.81 28.45
N SER A 220 -10.04 -2.66 27.12
CA SER A 220 -11.27 -2.84 26.33
C SER A 220 -11.95 -4.22 26.39
N GLY A 221 -11.41 -5.20 27.13
CA GLY A 221 -11.88 -6.59 27.14
C GLY A 221 -11.64 -7.35 25.82
N MET A 222 -10.97 -6.73 24.84
CA MET A 222 -10.58 -7.38 23.60
C MET A 222 -9.48 -8.43 23.81
N SER A 223 -9.22 -9.23 22.77
CA SER A 223 -8.13 -10.19 22.79
C SER A 223 -6.81 -9.46 23.04
N LEU A 224 -6.09 -9.85 24.09
CA LEU A 224 -4.78 -9.27 24.42
C LEU A 224 -3.77 -9.44 23.26
N GLN A 225 -3.93 -10.49 22.46
CA GLN A 225 -3.12 -10.71 21.26
C GLN A 225 -3.42 -9.67 20.16
N GLU A 226 -4.61 -9.07 20.14
CA GLU A 226 -4.98 -7.97 19.23
C GLU A 226 -4.56 -6.60 19.78
N THR A 227 -4.72 -6.34 21.07
CA THR A 227 -4.40 -5.02 21.65
C THR A 227 -2.90 -4.84 21.88
N ILE A 228 -2.15 -5.90 22.20
CA ILE A 228 -0.70 -5.79 22.44
C ILE A 228 0.07 -5.30 21.21
N VAL A 229 -0.42 -5.54 19.99
CA VAL A 229 0.25 -5.02 18.79
C VAL A 229 0.14 -3.50 18.70
N VAL A 230 -0.91 -2.89 19.26
CA VAL A 230 -1.05 -1.43 19.32
C VAL A 230 -0.03 -0.86 20.29
N LEU A 231 0.12 -1.46 21.48
CA LEU A 231 1.15 -1.07 22.44
C LEU A 231 2.56 -1.18 21.83
N LEU A 232 2.88 -2.33 21.21
CA LEU A 232 4.18 -2.54 20.58
C LEU A 232 4.50 -1.47 19.52
N VAL A 233 3.53 -1.10 18.67
CA VAL A 233 3.72 -0.02 17.70
C VAL A 233 3.88 1.34 18.39
N PHE A 234 3.14 1.59 19.47
CA PHE A 234 3.21 2.84 20.23
C PHE A 234 4.59 3.04 20.88
N ILE A 235 5.17 2.01 21.48
CA ILE A 235 6.53 2.05 22.04
C ILE A 235 7.64 2.02 20.96
N GLY A 236 7.25 2.00 19.68
CA GLY A 236 8.16 2.16 18.56
C GLY A 236 8.60 0.88 17.86
N CYS A 237 7.99 -0.28 18.11
CA CYS A 237 8.27 -1.47 17.32
C CYS A 237 7.76 -1.31 15.88
N ARG A 238 8.60 -1.64 14.91
CA ARG A 238 8.33 -1.36 13.50
C ARG A 238 7.54 -2.46 12.79
N LEU A 239 6.77 -2.01 11.80
CA LEU A 239 6.20 -2.85 10.75
C LEU A 239 6.81 -2.44 9.41
N PRO A 240 7.09 -3.41 8.51
CA PRO A 240 7.77 -3.10 7.27
C PRO A 240 6.93 -2.17 6.39
N SER A 241 7.56 -1.36 5.54
CA SER A 241 6.84 -0.57 4.52
C SER A 241 6.24 -1.47 3.44
N PRO A 242 5.04 -1.18 2.87
CA PRO A 242 4.44 -2.06 1.84
C PRO A 242 5.16 -1.98 0.50
N ASN A 243 6.01 -0.96 0.33
CA ASN A 243 6.67 -0.65 -0.94
C ASN A 243 8.08 -1.25 -1.06
N LYS A 244 8.54 -2.00 -0.06
CA LYS A 244 9.87 -2.64 -0.07
C LYS A 244 9.79 -4.08 -0.59
N SER A 245 10.91 -4.65 -1.03
CA SER A 245 10.97 -6.05 -1.47
C SER A 245 10.62 -7.01 -0.33
N SER A 246 10.22 -8.25 -0.65
CA SER A 246 9.88 -9.26 0.38
C SER A 246 11.01 -9.50 1.38
N LYS A 247 12.26 -9.48 0.91
CA LYS A 247 13.47 -9.65 1.74
C LYS A 247 13.68 -8.47 2.71
N GLU A 248 13.47 -7.24 2.24
CA GLU A 248 13.53 -6.05 3.08
C GLU A 248 12.36 -5.99 4.07
N GLN A 249 11.16 -6.38 3.63
CA GLN A 249 10.00 -6.46 4.50
C GLN A 249 10.19 -7.47 5.64
N GLN A 250 10.92 -8.57 5.42
CA GLN A 250 11.26 -9.51 6.49
C GLN A 250 12.25 -8.93 7.50
N ARG A 251 13.20 -8.11 7.03
CA ARG A 251 14.21 -7.45 7.89
C ARG A 251 13.60 -6.37 8.78
N GLU A 252 12.58 -5.65 8.30
CA GLU A 252 11.96 -4.53 9.04
C GLU A 252 10.80 -4.92 9.97
N ASN A 253 10.43 -6.20 9.99
CA ASN A 253 9.25 -6.65 10.71
C ASN A 253 9.57 -7.03 12.15
N GLU A 254 9.88 -6.05 12.99
CA GLU A 254 10.30 -6.27 14.39
C GLU A 254 9.24 -7.05 15.18
N ILE A 255 7.99 -6.59 15.15
CA ILE A 255 6.88 -7.13 15.98
C ILE A 255 6.68 -8.63 15.79
N SER A 256 6.84 -9.12 14.56
CA SER A 256 6.58 -10.53 14.26
C SER A 256 7.60 -11.48 14.86
N PHE A 257 8.79 -10.97 15.21
CA PHE A 257 9.92 -11.76 15.68
C PHE A 257 10.22 -11.58 17.16
N ILE A 258 9.49 -10.70 17.86
CA ILE A 258 9.61 -10.56 19.32
C ILE A 258 9.26 -11.88 19.99
N LYS A 259 10.17 -12.39 20.82
CA LYS A 259 10.03 -13.63 21.59
C LYS A 259 9.70 -13.37 23.04
N ALA A 260 9.27 -14.43 23.74
CA ALA A 260 9.08 -14.41 25.20
C ALA A 260 10.34 -13.96 25.94
N SER A 261 11.49 -14.48 25.50
CA SER A 261 12.81 -14.31 26.10
C SER A 261 13.39 -12.90 25.92
N ASP A 262 12.78 -12.11 25.04
CA ASP A 262 13.29 -10.79 24.67
C ASP A 262 12.91 -9.73 25.70
N LEU A 263 11.94 -10.00 26.60
CA LEU A 263 11.61 -9.14 27.73
C LEU A 263 12.43 -9.56 28.96
N GLN A 264 13.29 -8.66 29.45
CA GLN A 264 14.08 -8.85 30.67
C GLN A 264 13.87 -7.65 31.60
N GLY A 265 13.20 -7.86 32.74
CA GLY A 265 12.76 -6.76 33.59
C GLY A 265 11.81 -5.82 32.83
N ASN A 266 12.23 -4.58 32.65
CA ASN A 266 11.53 -3.54 31.86
C ASN A 266 12.26 -3.22 30.56
N GLU A 267 13.13 -4.11 30.08
CA GLU A 267 13.83 -3.94 28.81
C GLU A 267 13.31 -4.95 27.78
N LEU A 268 12.85 -4.45 26.64
CA LEU A 268 12.44 -5.25 25.50
C LEU A 268 13.51 -5.22 24.42
N ARG A 269 14.14 -6.37 24.16
CA ARG A 269 15.20 -6.51 23.16
C ARG A 269 14.60 -6.78 21.78
N ILE A 270 14.86 -5.89 20.83
CA ILE A 270 14.52 -6.06 19.42
C ILE A 270 15.72 -6.69 18.73
N THR A 271 15.64 -8.00 18.50
CA THR A 271 16.73 -8.81 17.92
C THR A 271 16.66 -8.90 16.40
N ASN A 272 15.49 -8.63 15.82
CA ASN A 272 15.26 -8.63 14.37
C ASN A 272 14.73 -7.25 13.97
N GLY A 273 15.37 -6.62 12.99
CA GLY A 273 15.14 -5.22 12.61
C GLY A 273 16.24 -4.76 11.64
N LEU A 274 16.21 -3.48 11.24
CA LEU A 274 17.35 -2.85 10.54
C LEU A 274 18.56 -2.75 11.46
N SER A 275 18.30 -2.45 12.74
CA SER A 275 19.30 -2.28 13.78
C SER A 275 18.80 -2.98 15.05
N PRO A 276 19.51 -4.00 15.57
CA PRO A 276 19.19 -4.56 16.88
C PRO A 276 19.27 -3.49 17.97
N ARG A 277 18.24 -3.39 18.81
CA ARG A 277 18.14 -2.34 19.84
C ARG A 277 17.34 -2.80 21.05
N THR A 278 17.38 -2.02 22.12
CA THR A 278 16.60 -2.26 23.33
C THR A 278 15.65 -1.09 23.58
N ILE A 279 14.38 -1.39 23.79
CA ILE A 279 13.36 -0.41 24.18
C ILE A 279 13.21 -0.51 25.70
N LYS A 280 13.41 0.63 26.39
CA LYS A 280 13.15 0.74 27.83
C LYS A 280 11.66 1.01 28.04
N LEU A 281 11.04 0.18 28.85
CA LEU A 281 9.62 0.23 29.18
C LEU A 281 9.43 0.83 30.57
N ASN A 282 8.28 1.45 30.80
CA ASN A 282 7.82 1.68 32.16
C ASN A 282 7.20 0.40 32.76
N ASP A 283 6.88 0.43 34.06
CA ASP A 283 6.35 -0.73 34.78
C ASP A 283 5.01 -1.23 34.20
N GLU A 284 4.14 -0.32 33.76
CA GLU A 284 2.83 -0.64 33.22
C GLU A 284 2.93 -1.30 31.83
N GLU A 285 3.74 -0.75 30.94
CA GLU A 285 4.06 -1.31 29.62
C GLU A 285 4.65 -2.72 29.74
N ALA A 286 5.64 -2.88 30.64
CA ALA A 286 6.27 -4.15 30.91
C ALA A 286 5.28 -5.17 31.49
N ALA A 287 4.38 -4.74 32.38
CA ALA A 287 3.33 -5.59 32.95
C ALA A 287 2.36 -6.10 31.87
N TRP A 288 1.94 -5.25 30.93
CA TRP A 288 1.07 -5.64 29.83
C TRP A 288 1.74 -6.63 28.87
N ILE A 289 3.00 -6.39 28.50
CA ILE A 289 3.76 -7.32 27.65
C ILE A 289 3.98 -8.65 28.38
N ARG A 290 4.30 -8.63 29.68
CA ARG A 290 4.43 -9.84 30.50
C ARG A 290 3.11 -10.61 30.61
N LYS A 291 1.99 -9.91 30.79
CA LYS A 291 0.65 -10.50 30.75
C LYS A 291 0.41 -11.17 29.39
N ALA A 292 0.75 -10.50 28.29
CA ALA A 292 0.60 -11.06 26.96
C ALA A 292 1.44 -12.33 26.75
N ILE A 293 2.68 -12.38 27.25
CA ILE A 293 3.56 -13.59 27.29
C ILE A 293 2.92 -14.71 28.12
N ASN A 294 2.34 -14.36 29.27
CA ASN A 294 1.78 -15.30 30.23
C ASN A 294 0.42 -15.87 29.81
N THR A 295 -0.35 -15.15 29.01
CA THR A 295 -1.67 -15.61 28.53
C THR A 295 -1.63 -16.04 27.06
N ARG A 296 -0.45 -16.29 26.49
CA ARG A 296 -0.35 -16.78 25.11
C ARG A 296 -1.10 -18.11 24.94
N PRO A 297 -1.85 -18.27 23.84
CA PRO A 297 -2.57 -19.51 23.56
C PRO A 297 -1.65 -20.74 23.50
N ASP A 298 -0.45 -20.60 22.96
CA ASP A 298 0.52 -21.68 22.82
C ASP A 298 1.85 -21.33 23.51
N LYS A 299 2.21 -22.10 24.54
CA LYS A 299 3.46 -21.92 25.29
C LYS A 299 4.68 -22.48 24.57
N THR A 300 4.49 -23.32 23.56
CA THR A 300 5.59 -23.93 22.79
C THR A 300 6.15 -23.00 21.72
N SER A 301 5.34 -22.06 21.22
CA SER A 301 5.82 -21.07 20.26
C SER A 301 6.65 -19.99 20.97
N PRO A 302 7.86 -19.66 20.45
CA PRO A 302 8.74 -18.69 21.11
C PRO A 302 8.20 -17.25 20.99
N TYR A 303 7.36 -16.96 19.99
CA TYR A 303 6.92 -15.62 19.65
C TYR A 303 5.89 -15.06 20.64
N LEU A 304 5.95 -13.75 20.90
CA LEU A 304 5.00 -13.00 21.71
C LEU A 304 3.62 -12.94 21.04
N VAL A 305 3.62 -12.62 19.74
CA VAL A 305 2.41 -12.40 18.93
C VAL A 305 2.21 -13.61 18.01
N GLN A 306 1.22 -14.45 18.33
CA GLN A 306 1.06 -15.78 17.70
C GLN A 306 -0.21 -15.88 16.84
N PRO A 307 -0.23 -16.67 15.75
CA PRO A 307 -1.45 -16.91 14.99
C PRO A 307 -2.58 -17.46 15.88
N VAL A 308 -3.81 -16.95 15.72
CA VAL A 308 -4.97 -17.41 16.51
C VAL A 308 -5.40 -18.84 16.12
N ASN A 309 -5.14 -19.25 14.88
CA ASN A 309 -5.52 -20.58 14.36
C ASN A 309 -4.37 -21.59 14.40
N HIS A 310 -4.58 -22.71 15.09
CA HIS A 310 -3.57 -23.75 15.40
C HIS A 310 -3.14 -24.65 14.23
N ARG A 311 -3.66 -24.43 13.01
CA ARG A 311 -3.34 -25.24 11.81
C ARG A 311 -2.05 -24.84 11.09
N ARG A 312 -1.41 -23.72 11.49
CA ARG A 312 -0.15 -23.26 10.89
C ARG A 312 1.04 -23.80 11.68
N ASN A 313 2.19 -23.94 11.00
CA ASN A 313 3.46 -24.27 11.63
C ASN A 313 3.74 -23.27 12.76
N ARG A 314 3.86 -23.78 13.99
CA ARG A 314 3.85 -23.02 15.25
C ARG A 314 5.13 -22.22 15.48
N ASN A 315 6.18 -22.54 14.72
CA ASN A 315 7.47 -21.85 14.68
C ASN A 315 7.55 -20.78 13.58
N THR A 316 6.43 -20.44 12.92
CA THR A 316 6.41 -19.39 11.90
C THR A 316 5.96 -18.06 12.51
N PRO A 317 6.76 -16.98 12.39
CA PRO A 317 6.37 -15.66 12.86
C PRO A 317 5.13 -15.15 12.11
N LEU A 318 4.38 -14.25 12.75
CA LEU A 318 3.17 -13.69 12.14
C LEU A 318 3.51 -12.89 10.88
N GLY A 319 2.67 -12.97 9.85
CA GLY A 319 2.84 -12.11 8.67
C GLY A 319 2.40 -10.67 8.98
N ARG A 320 3.05 -9.68 8.37
CA ARG A 320 2.69 -8.25 8.47
C ARG A 320 1.20 -7.98 8.27
N TRP A 321 0.56 -8.62 7.29
CA TRP A 321 -0.88 -8.47 7.05
C TRP A 321 -1.75 -8.89 8.23
N ALA A 322 -1.32 -9.93 8.95
CA ALA A 322 -2.04 -10.37 10.14
C ALA A 322 -1.85 -9.40 11.32
N ILE A 323 -0.71 -8.72 11.45
CA ILE A 323 -0.54 -7.64 12.45
C ILE A 323 -1.43 -6.45 12.09
N TRP A 324 -1.41 -6.04 10.82
CA TRP A 324 -2.25 -4.94 10.34
C TRP A 324 -3.74 -5.21 10.57
N ASN A 325 -4.20 -6.43 10.27
CA ASN A 325 -5.60 -6.82 10.53
C ASN A 325 -5.96 -6.76 12.02
N ARG A 326 -5.05 -7.09 12.94
CA ARG A 326 -5.29 -6.96 14.38
C ARG A 326 -5.53 -5.50 14.77
N MET A 327 -4.65 -4.59 14.35
CA MET A 327 -4.84 -3.16 14.62
C MET A 327 -6.15 -2.64 13.99
N ALA A 328 -6.47 -3.07 12.76
CA ALA A 328 -7.73 -2.70 12.10
C ALA A 328 -8.97 -3.22 12.87
N ASN A 329 -8.91 -4.42 13.43
CA ASN A 329 -9.97 -4.98 14.28
C ASN A 329 -10.17 -4.16 15.55
N VAL A 330 -9.08 -3.82 16.24
CA VAL A 330 -9.11 -2.95 17.44
C VAL A 330 -9.72 -1.60 17.05
N SER A 331 -9.25 -0.99 15.95
CA SER A 331 -9.77 0.29 15.45
C SER A 331 -11.27 0.23 15.18
N LYS A 332 -11.74 -0.80 14.47
CA LYS A 332 -13.14 -0.96 14.11
C LYS A 332 -14.03 -1.15 15.33
N LYS A 333 -13.56 -1.89 16.34
CA LYS A 333 -14.32 -2.11 17.58
C LYS A 333 -14.40 -0.85 18.45
N MET A 334 -13.30 -0.12 18.59
CA MET A 334 -13.24 1.07 19.44
C MET A 334 -13.90 2.30 18.79
N TYR A 335 -13.73 2.46 17.47
CA TYR A 335 -14.07 3.71 16.78
C TYR A 335 -15.07 3.52 15.62
N GLY A 336 -15.59 2.31 15.41
CA GLY A 336 -16.48 1.98 14.29
C GLY A 336 -15.82 1.93 12.91
N VAL A 337 -14.57 2.41 12.77
CA VAL A 337 -13.82 2.49 11.51
C VAL A 337 -12.40 1.94 11.66
N THR A 338 -11.83 1.40 10.58
CA THR A 338 -10.48 0.79 10.59
C THR A 338 -9.34 1.82 10.48
N GLY A 339 -9.66 3.09 10.22
CA GLY A 339 -8.69 4.13 9.85
C GLY A 339 -8.06 4.91 11.00
N VAL A 340 -8.47 4.67 12.25
CA VAL A 340 -7.96 5.41 13.42
C VAL A 340 -6.63 4.82 13.87
N LEU A 341 -6.62 3.54 14.25
CA LEU A 341 -5.44 2.83 14.75
C LEU A 341 -4.60 2.24 13.62
N THR A 342 -4.12 3.10 12.72
CA THR A 342 -3.14 2.70 11.70
C THR A 342 -1.73 2.73 12.28
N TYR A 343 -0.82 1.93 11.71
CA TYR A 343 0.60 1.95 12.09
C TYR A 343 1.17 3.37 12.15
N ILE A 344 0.90 4.19 11.12
CA ILE A 344 1.41 5.56 11.03
C ILE A 344 0.90 6.42 12.18
N ASN A 345 -0.39 6.31 12.52
CA ASN A 345 -0.99 7.12 13.59
C ASN A 345 -0.48 6.69 14.97
N ILE A 346 -0.46 5.38 15.24
CA ILE A 346 0.00 4.86 16.54
C ILE A 346 1.50 5.16 16.73
N HIS A 347 2.33 4.89 15.72
CA HIS A 347 3.77 5.11 15.79
C HIS A 347 4.10 6.61 15.92
N ALA A 348 3.38 7.48 15.21
CA ALA A 348 3.53 8.92 15.36
C ALA A 348 3.07 9.42 16.75
N SER A 349 2.01 8.82 17.31
CA SER A 349 1.56 9.13 18.67
C SER A 349 2.63 8.78 19.69
N GLY A 350 3.21 7.58 19.58
CA GLY A 350 4.32 7.13 20.41
C GLY A 350 5.55 8.02 20.37
N MET A 351 5.98 8.43 19.17
CA MET A 351 7.08 9.38 19.02
C MET A 351 6.76 10.73 19.69
N CYS A 352 5.52 11.23 19.54
CA CYS A 352 5.14 12.50 20.16
C CYS A 352 5.10 12.40 21.69
N ASP A 353 4.57 11.31 22.21
CA ASP A 353 4.50 11.03 23.64
C ASP A 353 5.89 10.92 24.27
N TYR A 354 6.80 10.15 23.64
CA TYR A 354 8.18 10.02 24.07
C TYR A 354 8.94 11.35 24.02
N MET A 355 8.77 12.13 22.95
CA MET A 355 9.38 13.47 22.85
C MET A 355 8.89 14.38 23.98
N LEU A 356 7.58 14.38 24.29
CA LEU A 356 7.02 15.16 25.40
C LEU A 356 7.57 14.72 26.75
N LYS A 357 7.77 13.42 26.96
CA LYS A 357 8.41 12.89 28.17
C LYS A 357 9.84 13.43 28.32
N LEU A 358 10.66 13.34 27.26
CA LEU A 358 12.02 13.89 27.28
C LEU A 358 12.04 15.41 27.50
N MET A 359 11.09 16.14 26.90
CA MET A 359 10.94 17.58 27.14
C MET A 359 10.64 17.88 28.61
N ASN A 360 9.71 17.14 29.22
CA ASN A 360 9.37 17.30 30.64
C ASN A 360 10.57 16.96 31.54
N GLU A 361 11.31 15.89 31.26
CA GLU A 361 12.53 15.52 32.01
C GLU A 361 13.61 16.61 31.94
N ARG A 362 13.64 17.39 30.85
CA ARG A 362 14.59 18.49 30.62
C ARG A 362 14.03 19.87 30.95
N ASN A 363 12.83 19.95 31.52
CA ASN A 363 12.11 21.21 31.78
C ASN A 363 11.97 22.12 30.55
N LEU A 364 11.72 21.52 29.38
CA LEU A 364 11.48 22.21 28.11
C LEU A 364 9.98 22.29 27.81
N ASP A 365 9.52 23.41 27.24
CA ASP A 365 8.19 23.55 26.67
C ASP A 365 8.27 23.61 25.14
N ILE A 366 7.14 23.39 24.45
CA ILE A 366 7.07 23.41 22.98
C ILE A 366 7.38 24.80 22.38
N ASN A 367 7.41 25.83 23.22
CA ASN A 367 7.83 27.20 22.90
C ASN A 367 9.29 27.49 23.28
N SER A 368 10.04 26.52 23.84
CA SER A 368 11.48 26.65 24.09
C SER A 368 12.28 26.88 22.80
N HIS A 369 13.55 27.26 22.94
CA HIS A 369 14.44 27.52 21.80
C HIS A 369 14.43 26.36 20.81
N THR A 370 14.34 26.71 19.51
CA THR A 370 14.27 25.73 18.43
C THR A 370 15.41 24.73 18.49
N HIS A 371 16.62 25.16 18.87
CA HIS A 371 17.78 24.25 18.99
C HIS A 371 17.52 23.11 19.98
N ASP A 372 17.04 23.41 21.19
CA ASP A 372 16.79 22.41 22.25
C ASP A 372 15.71 21.42 21.81
N LEU A 373 14.63 21.93 21.20
CA LEU A 373 13.55 21.10 20.66
C LEU A 373 14.02 20.20 19.52
N MET A 374 14.91 20.70 18.66
CA MET A 374 15.48 19.92 17.57
C MET A 374 16.38 18.80 18.10
N GLY A 375 17.17 19.05 19.16
CA GLY A 375 17.96 18.02 19.83
C GLY A 375 17.09 16.88 20.39
N VAL A 376 16.02 17.22 21.13
CA VAL A 376 15.09 16.21 21.67
C VAL A 376 14.35 15.45 20.56
N ALA A 377 13.96 16.15 19.48
CA ALA A 377 13.35 15.51 18.32
C ALA A 377 14.30 14.54 17.60
N ALA A 378 15.58 14.90 17.48
CA ALA A 378 16.59 14.04 16.88
C ALA A 378 16.79 12.75 17.70
N GLU A 379 16.92 12.88 19.02
CA GLU A 379 17.03 11.75 19.95
C GLU A 379 15.79 10.84 19.90
N THR A 380 14.59 11.42 19.80
CA THR A 380 13.35 10.65 19.62
C THR A 380 13.36 9.85 18.33
N LEU A 381 13.81 10.45 17.22
CA LEU A 381 13.88 9.74 15.93
C LEU A 381 14.91 8.60 15.97
N VAL A 382 16.04 8.79 16.66
CA VAL A 382 17.03 7.72 16.89
C VAL A 382 16.42 6.61 17.73
N HIS A 383 15.73 6.94 18.83
CA HIS A 383 15.08 5.96 19.70
C HIS A 383 14.10 5.06 18.94
N PHE A 384 13.34 5.64 18.01
CA PHE A 384 12.36 4.93 17.18
C PHE A 384 12.96 4.30 15.90
N ASP A 385 14.30 4.27 15.76
CA ASP A 385 15.01 3.75 14.58
C ASP A 385 14.57 4.44 13.26
N GLU A 386 14.08 5.67 13.36
CA GLU A 386 13.69 6.49 12.21
C GLU A 386 14.91 7.18 11.57
N MET A 387 16.04 7.24 12.26
CA MET A 387 17.28 7.86 11.82
C MET A 387 18.45 7.29 12.62
N SER A 388 19.63 7.17 12.01
CA SER A 388 20.84 6.82 12.78
C SER A 388 21.35 8.00 13.61
N GLU A 389 22.21 7.74 14.60
CA GLU A 389 22.86 8.80 15.38
C GLU A 389 23.68 9.73 14.48
N GLU A 390 24.41 9.18 13.50
CA GLU A 390 25.20 9.98 12.57
C GLU A 390 24.32 10.86 11.68
N GLU A 391 23.19 10.33 11.20
CA GLU A 391 22.24 11.09 10.41
C GLU A 391 21.57 12.21 11.22
N ALA A 392 21.27 11.95 12.49
CA ALA A 392 20.72 12.93 13.42
C ALA A 392 21.72 14.05 13.68
N GLN A 393 22.98 13.71 13.98
CA GLN A 393 24.05 14.67 14.20
C GLN A 393 24.31 15.53 12.96
N GLU A 394 24.47 14.90 11.79
CA GLU A 394 24.66 15.62 10.52
C GLU A 394 23.48 16.56 10.23
N GLY A 395 22.25 16.10 10.50
CA GLY A 395 21.04 16.90 10.35
C GLY A 395 21.07 18.15 11.22
N LEU A 396 21.47 18.02 12.49
CA LEU A 396 21.56 19.14 13.42
C LEU A 396 22.68 20.12 13.04
N GLU A 397 23.87 19.63 12.65
CA GLU A 397 25.03 20.46 12.30
C GLU A 397 24.83 21.28 11.01
N LYS A 398 24.21 20.68 9.99
CA LYS A 398 24.03 21.35 8.69
C LYS A 398 22.94 22.41 8.70
N HIS A 399 22.05 22.39 9.70
CA HIS A 399 20.88 23.27 9.82
C HIS A 399 20.01 23.38 8.54
N SER A 400 20.11 22.42 7.62
CA SER A 400 19.50 22.46 6.29
C SER A 400 19.44 21.07 5.66
N GLY A 401 18.60 20.89 4.64
CA GLY A 401 18.45 19.63 3.92
C GLY A 401 17.45 18.65 4.53
N GLY A 402 17.33 17.48 3.90
CA GLY A 402 16.26 16.51 4.20
C GLY A 402 16.26 15.97 5.63
N LYS A 403 17.45 15.77 6.23
CA LYS A 403 17.63 15.27 7.60
C LYS A 403 17.13 16.29 8.63
N TYR A 404 17.60 17.54 8.54
CA TYR A 404 17.12 18.65 9.38
C TYR A 404 15.60 18.85 9.26
N LEU A 405 15.05 18.80 8.04
CA LEU A 405 13.61 18.88 7.82
C LEU A 405 12.85 17.71 8.45
N LYS A 406 13.40 16.49 8.48
CA LYS A 406 12.78 15.34 9.17
C LYS A 406 12.70 15.58 10.67
N ILE A 407 13.75 16.11 11.30
CA ILE A 407 13.78 16.49 12.72
C ILE A 407 12.71 17.56 13.00
N GLY A 408 12.72 18.66 12.23
CA GLY A 408 11.77 19.76 12.42
C GLY A 408 10.31 19.37 12.20
N ARG A 409 10.06 18.38 11.34
CA ARG A 409 8.71 17.81 11.17
C ARG A 409 8.21 17.12 12.42
N LEU A 410 9.06 16.48 13.22
CA LEU A 410 8.62 15.87 14.48
C LEU A 410 8.24 16.95 15.51
N VAL A 411 9.01 18.03 15.61
CA VAL A 411 8.66 19.20 16.45
C VAL A 411 7.27 19.74 16.08
N ALA A 412 7.02 19.93 14.77
CA ALA A 412 5.72 20.37 14.28
C ALA A 412 4.59 19.36 14.57
N GLN A 413 4.88 18.06 14.53
CA GLN A 413 3.92 17.01 14.86
C GLN A 413 3.55 17.02 16.35
N VAL A 414 4.52 17.24 17.26
CA VAL A 414 4.25 17.35 18.70
C VAL A 414 3.37 18.56 19.02
N ARG A 415 3.55 19.68 18.32
CA ARG A 415 2.64 20.84 18.44
C ARG A 415 1.19 20.44 18.12
N GLN A 416 0.98 19.69 17.05
CA GLN A 416 -0.35 19.19 16.69
C GLN A 416 -0.87 18.14 17.68
N TYR A 417 0.00 17.25 18.17
CA TYR A 417 -0.32 16.25 19.18
C TYR A 417 -0.82 16.90 20.47
N LYS A 418 -0.10 17.91 21.01
CA LYS A 418 -0.55 18.68 22.19
C LYS A 418 -1.95 19.26 22.03
N LEU A 419 -2.28 19.81 20.85
CA LEU A 419 -3.62 20.34 20.56
C LEU A 419 -4.71 19.24 20.57
N SER A 420 -4.35 17.99 20.32
CA SER A 420 -5.29 16.86 20.38
C SER A 420 -5.54 16.31 21.79
N ILE A 421 -4.68 16.62 22.77
CA ILE A 421 -4.83 16.22 24.19
C ILE A 421 -5.73 17.20 24.97
N VAL A 422 -5.77 18.47 24.56
CA VAL A 422 -6.48 19.55 25.28
C VAL A 422 -8.00 19.57 24.98
N LYS A 423 -8.52 18.55 24.30
CA LYS A 423 -9.96 18.34 24.06
C LYS A 423 -10.45 17.14 24.84
#